data_AF-A0A3D5P4T1-F1
#
_entry.id   AF-A0A3D5P4T1-F1
#
_cell.length_a   1.000
_cell.length_b   1.000
_cell.length_c   1.000
_cell.angle_alpha   90.00
_cell.angle_beta   90.00
_cell.angle_gamma   90.00
#
_symmetry.space_group_name_H-M   'P 1'
#
loop_
_entity.id
_entity.type
_entity.pdbx_description
1 polymer ?
#
loop_
_entity_poly.entity_id
_entity_poly.type
_entity_poly.pdbx_seq_one_letter_code
_entity_poly.pdbx_strand_id
1 'polypeptide(L)'
;MEECAELLAVHGVATFRYQFPYMEAGLSIPNRAPVLIETVRSAVGAAGSIEPDLPLLAGGKSMGGRMTSAAASLRPLGSVLGLVFFGFPLHPSGRESSERGDHLRNVGLPMLFLQGSRDKLANLSLLGSLLDG
;
A
#
# COMPACT_ATOMS: atom_id res chain seq x y z
N MET A 1 4.95 7.01 10.50
CA MET A 1 5.75 6.42 9.41
C MET A 1 7.23 6.71 9.58
N GLU A 2 7.62 7.85 10.16
CA GLU A 2 9.02 8.12 10.55
C GLU A 2 9.59 7.02 11.45
N GLU A 3 8.97 6.78 12.60
CA GLU A 3 9.41 5.73 13.54
C GLU A 3 9.52 4.33 12.89
N CYS A 4 8.57 3.94 12.04
CA CYS A 4 8.68 2.69 11.29
C CYS A 4 9.90 2.67 10.36
N ALA A 5 10.21 3.79 9.70
CA ALA A 5 11.36 3.89 8.81
C ALA A 5 12.68 3.81 9.60
N GLU A 6 12.75 4.47 10.75
CA GLU A 6 13.90 4.40 11.66
C GLU A 6 14.12 2.96 12.16
N LEU A 7 13.06 2.28 12.59
CA LEU A 7 13.15 0.88 13.03
C LEU A 7 13.56 -0.07 11.90
N LEU A 8 13.04 0.14 10.68
CA LEU A 8 13.47 -0.64 9.51
C LEU A 8 14.95 -0.42 9.21
N ALA A 9 15.44 0.82 9.32
CA ALA A 9 16.86 1.13 9.12
C ALA A 9 17.76 0.45 10.16
N VAL A 10 17.34 0.39 11.42
CA VAL A 10 18.04 -0.38 12.48
C VAL A 10 18.18 -1.86 12.12
N HIS A 11 17.21 -2.40 11.37
CA HIS A 11 17.22 -3.77 10.88
C HIS A 11 17.82 -3.93 9.46
N GLY A 12 18.51 -2.92 8.94
CA GLY A 12 19.19 -2.99 7.64
C GLY A 12 18.25 -2.91 6.43
N VAL A 13 17.02 -2.44 6.61
CA VAL A 13 16.03 -2.25 5.54
C VAL A 13 15.96 -0.78 5.18
N ALA A 14 16.46 -0.42 3.99
CA ALA A 14 16.33 0.92 3.45
C ALA A 14 14.86 1.26 3.16
N THR A 15 14.48 2.54 3.34
CA THR A 15 13.11 2.99 3.04
C THR A 15 13.12 4.16 2.08
N PHE A 16 12.29 4.08 1.04
CA PHE A 16 11.98 5.19 0.16
C PHE A 16 10.58 5.70 0.49
N ARG A 17 10.47 6.94 0.97
CA ARG A 17 9.21 7.59 1.31
C ARG A 17 8.97 8.77 0.39
N TYR A 18 7.70 9.01 0.08
CA TYR A 18 7.27 10.08 -0.80
C TYR A 18 5.91 10.58 -0.34
N GLN A 19 5.57 11.78 -0.78
CA GLN A 19 4.27 12.39 -0.56
C GLN A 19 3.40 12.22 -1.81
N PHE A 20 2.10 12.09 -1.61
CA PHE A 20 1.16 12.26 -2.71
C PHE A 20 1.04 13.74 -3.10
N PRO A 21 0.67 14.07 -4.36
CA PRO A 21 0.62 15.46 -4.83
C PRO A 21 -0.25 16.38 -3.97
N TYR A 22 -1.38 15.88 -3.45
CA TYR A 22 -2.23 16.68 -2.56
C TYR A 22 -1.55 17.02 -1.23
N MET A 23 -0.66 16.15 -0.72
CA MET A 23 0.08 16.41 0.52
C MET A 23 1.17 17.45 0.30
N GLU A 24 1.90 17.39 -0.83
CA GLU A 24 2.86 18.42 -1.23
C GLU A 24 2.18 19.78 -1.40
N ALA A 25 0.95 19.79 -1.90
CA ALA A 25 0.13 21.00 -2.02
C ALA A 25 -0.51 21.45 -0.69
N GLY A 26 -0.27 20.77 0.44
CA GLY A 26 -0.85 21.09 1.74
C GLY A 26 -2.37 20.89 1.84
N LEU A 27 -2.96 20.11 0.93
CA LEU A 27 -4.40 19.84 0.89
C LEU A 27 -4.76 18.67 1.81
N SER A 28 -5.98 18.71 2.36
CA SER A 28 -6.52 17.62 3.19
C SER A 28 -7.25 16.55 2.38
N ILE A 29 -7.78 16.91 1.21
CA ILE A 29 -8.56 16.01 0.36
C ILE A 29 -7.60 15.28 -0.59
N PRO A 30 -7.59 13.93 -0.60
CA PRO A 30 -6.77 13.17 -1.52
C PRO A 30 -7.11 13.44 -2.99
N ASN A 31 -6.11 13.38 -3.86
CA ASN A 31 -6.36 13.35 -5.30
C ASN A 31 -7.23 12.12 -5.67
N ARG A 32 -7.82 12.16 -6.87
CA ARG A 32 -8.55 11.00 -7.41
C ARG A 32 -7.61 9.80 -7.57
N ALA A 33 -8.18 8.59 -7.46
CA ALA A 33 -7.43 7.34 -7.49
C ALA A 33 -6.43 7.21 -8.66
N PRO A 34 -6.72 7.62 -9.91
CA PRO A 34 -5.74 7.54 -10.99
C PRO A 34 -4.44 8.30 -10.72
N VAL A 35 -4.53 9.49 -10.12
CA VAL A 35 -3.35 10.30 -9.76
C VAL A 35 -2.54 9.63 -8.66
N LEU A 36 -3.22 9.08 -7.64
CA LEU A 36 -2.56 8.39 -6.54
C LEU A 36 -1.87 7.10 -7.02
N ILE A 37 -2.54 6.33 -7.89
CA ILE A 37 -1.98 5.11 -8.50
C ILE A 37 -0.73 5.45 -9.32
N GLU A 38 -0.77 6.51 -10.13
CA GLU A 38 0.39 6.90 -10.94
C GLU A 38 1.54 7.45 -10.08
N THR A 39 1.22 8.10 -8.95
CA THR A 39 2.22 8.53 -7.98
C THR A 39 2.95 7.32 -7.39
N VAL A 40 2.23 6.25 -7.02
CA VAL A 40 2.86 5.01 -6.53
C VAL A 40 3.81 4.44 -7.59
N ARG A 41 3.37 4.37 -8.86
CA ARG A 41 4.21 3.86 -9.95
C ARG A 41 5.48 4.67 -10.14
N SER A 42 5.34 6.00 -10.13
CA SER A 42 6.47 6.93 -10.22
C SER A 42 7.45 6.73 -9.05
N ALA A 43 6.94 6.59 -7.82
CA ALA A 43 7.77 6.36 -6.64
C ALA A 43 8.51 5.01 -6.69
N VAL A 44 7.84 3.93 -7.13
CA VAL A 44 8.49 2.62 -7.30
C VAL A 44 9.57 2.67 -8.37
N GLY A 45 9.31 3.35 -9.50
CA GLY A 45 10.31 3.54 -10.56
C GLY A 45 11.53 4.34 -10.08
N ALA A 46 11.30 5.40 -9.30
CA ALA A 46 12.38 6.18 -8.69
C ALA A 46 13.20 5.33 -7.71
N ALA A 47 12.55 4.61 -6.80
CA ALA A 47 13.22 3.74 -5.83
C ALA A 47 14.08 2.67 -6.52
N GLY A 48 13.54 1.99 -7.53
CA GLY A 48 14.27 0.98 -8.30
C GLY A 48 15.40 1.53 -9.18
N SER A 49 15.41 2.84 -9.45
CA SER A 49 16.50 3.49 -10.19
C SER A 49 17.65 3.93 -9.28
N ILE A 50 17.39 4.16 -7.99
CA ILE A 50 18.41 4.60 -7.03
C ILE A 50 19.32 3.43 -6.63
N GLU A 51 18.73 2.26 -6.35
CA GLU A 51 19.48 1.03 -6.02
C GLU A 51 18.90 -0.16 -6.81
N PRO A 52 19.33 -0.35 -8.07
CA PRO A 52 18.74 -1.36 -8.96
C PRO A 52 18.91 -2.81 -8.50
N ASP A 53 19.95 -3.08 -7.71
CA ASP A 53 20.30 -4.44 -7.25
C ASP A 53 19.61 -4.82 -5.93
N LEU A 54 18.95 -3.87 -5.26
CA LEU A 54 18.26 -4.17 -4.00
C LEU A 54 16.87 -4.78 -4.23
N PRO A 55 16.54 -5.87 -3.50
CA PRO A 55 15.17 -6.40 -3.48
C PRO A 55 14.17 -5.32 -3.03
N LEU A 56 13.14 -5.07 -3.84
CA LEU A 56 12.17 -4.04 -3.56
C LEU A 56 10.84 -4.61 -3.06
N LEU A 57 10.37 -4.10 -1.93
CA LEU A 57 9.00 -4.26 -1.47
C LEU A 57 8.28 -2.92 -1.62
N ALA A 58 6.99 -2.96 -1.93
CA ALA A 58 6.15 -1.77 -1.96
C ALA A 58 5.03 -1.88 -0.93
N GLY A 59 4.42 -0.77 -0.54
CA GLY A 59 3.40 -0.85 0.49
C GLY A 59 2.88 0.49 0.94
N GLY A 60 2.27 0.48 2.12
CA GLY A 60 1.90 1.72 2.78
C GLY A 60 0.86 1.54 3.87
N LYS A 61 0.63 2.64 4.59
CA LYS A 61 -0.40 2.74 5.61
C LYS A 61 -1.73 3.18 5.02
N SER A 62 -2.81 2.48 5.36
CA SER A 62 -4.17 2.85 4.97
C SER A 62 -4.32 3.12 3.46
N MET A 63 -4.69 4.35 3.08
CA MET A 63 -4.84 4.75 1.68
C MET A 63 -3.61 4.44 0.83
N GLY A 64 -2.40 4.64 1.34
CA GLY A 64 -1.17 4.32 0.61
C GLY A 64 -1.12 2.86 0.19
N GLY A 65 -1.39 1.94 1.12
CA GLY A 65 -1.46 0.50 0.83
C GLY A 65 -2.55 0.14 -0.19
N ARG A 66 -3.72 0.79 -0.10
CA ARG A 66 -4.80 0.60 -1.07
C ARG A 66 -4.41 1.05 -2.47
N MET A 67 -3.74 2.20 -2.60
CA MET A 67 -3.31 2.69 -3.92
C MET A 67 -2.15 1.84 -4.47
N THR A 68 -1.26 1.33 -3.61
CA THR A 68 -0.19 0.41 -4.03
C THR A 68 -0.72 -0.91 -4.57
N SER A 69 -1.65 -1.54 -3.85
CA SER A 69 -2.30 -2.76 -4.35
C SER A 69 -3.14 -2.52 -5.60
N ALA A 70 -3.85 -1.39 -5.69
CA ALA A 70 -4.58 -1.01 -6.90
C ALA A 70 -3.65 -0.78 -8.10
N ALA A 71 -2.46 -0.20 -7.87
CA ALA A 71 -1.46 -0.08 -8.91
C ALA A 71 -1.01 -1.48 -9.38
N ALA A 72 -0.63 -2.35 -8.44
CA ALA A 72 -0.17 -3.71 -8.74
C ALA A 72 -1.24 -4.59 -9.42
N SER A 73 -2.52 -4.41 -9.09
CA SER A 73 -3.63 -5.17 -9.67
C SER A 73 -3.93 -4.80 -11.12
N LEU A 74 -3.59 -3.57 -11.54
CA LEU A 74 -3.84 -3.11 -12.91
C LEU A 74 -2.77 -3.62 -13.88
N ARG A 75 -1.49 -3.55 -13.48
CA ARG A 75 -0.32 -4.01 -14.24
C ARG A 75 0.85 -4.27 -13.26
N PRO A 76 1.87 -5.06 -13.64
CA PRO A 76 3.07 -5.25 -12.83
C PRO A 76 3.69 -3.94 -12.32
N LEU A 77 4.24 -3.99 -11.10
CA LEU A 77 4.80 -2.84 -10.39
C LEU A 77 6.34 -2.86 -10.42
N GLY A 78 6.92 -2.97 -11.62
CA GLY A 78 8.38 -3.07 -11.79
C GLY A 78 8.96 -4.36 -11.20
N SER A 79 10.11 -4.25 -10.53
CA SER A 79 10.83 -5.34 -9.85
C SER A 79 10.34 -5.62 -8.41
N VAL A 80 9.18 -5.07 -8.01
CA VAL A 80 8.62 -5.28 -6.68
C VAL A 80 8.32 -6.77 -6.44
N LEU A 81 8.84 -7.31 -5.34
CA LEU A 81 8.73 -8.74 -4.99
C LEU A 81 7.53 -9.05 -4.10
N GLY A 82 6.93 -8.04 -3.46
CA GLY A 82 5.82 -8.22 -2.54
C GLY A 82 5.28 -6.90 -2.01
N LEU A 83 4.08 -6.97 -1.45
CA LEU A 83 3.38 -5.82 -0.88
C LEU A 83 3.24 -5.93 0.65
N VAL A 84 3.46 -4.83 1.36
CA VAL A 84 3.31 -4.77 2.83
C VAL A 84 2.33 -3.66 3.22
N PHE A 85 1.27 -4.02 3.95
CA PHE A 85 0.20 -3.09 4.33
C PHE A 85 0.15 -2.88 5.84
N PHE A 86 0.07 -1.62 6.26
CA PHE A 86 -0.18 -1.24 7.65
C PHE A 86 -1.60 -0.69 7.79
N GLY A 87 -2.53 -1.47 8.32
CA GLY A 87 -3.94 -1.07 8.46
C GLY A 87 -4.62 -0.79 7.11
N PHE A 88 -4.91 -1.83 6.32
CA PHE A 88 -5.57 -1.71 5.01
C PHE A 88 -7.04 -1.29 5.18
N PRO A 89 -7.54 -0.25 4.50
CA PRO A 89 -8.88 0.28 4.74
C PRO A 89 -9.91 -0.44 3.86
N LEU A 90 -10.28 -1.67 4.25
CA LEU A 90 -11.20 -2.54 3.51
C LEU A 90 -12.58 -1.90 3.29
N HIS A 91 -13.06 -1.09 4.24
CA HIS A 91 -14.34 -0.39 4.13
C HIS A 91 -14.36 0.92 4.97
N PRO A 92 -15.35 1.81 4.77
CA PRO A 92 -15.61 2.91 5.69
C PRO A 92 -16.02 2.41 7.09
N SER A 93 -15.74 3.20 8.12
CA SER A 93 -16.23 2.91 9.48
C SER A 93 -17.76 2.90 9.50
N GLY A 94 -18.36 1.88 10.11
CA GLY A 94 -19.82 1.74 10.24
C GLY A 94 -20.53 1.18 9.00
N ARG A 95 -19.80 0.82 7.93
CA ARG A 95 -20.34 0.16 6.75
C ARG A 95 -19.40 -0.96 6.32
N GLU A 96 -19.51 -2.13 6.94
CA GLU A 96 -18.67 -3.28 6.62
C GLU A 96 -18.92 -3.76 5.19
N SER A 97 -17.83 -3.95 4.42
CA SER A 97 -17.83 -4.53 3.08
C SER A 97 -16.40 -4.93 2.69
N SER A 98 -16.22 -5.63 1.56
CA SER A 98 -14.91 -5.91 0.96
C SER A 98 -14.60 -5.06 -0.27
N GLU A 99 -15.51 -4.17 -0.67
CA GLU A 99 -15.48 -3.49 -1.98
C GLU A 99 -14.17 -2.73 -2.26
N ARG A 100 -13.56 -2.12 -1.23
CA ARG A 100 -12.30 -1.39 -1.41
C ARG A 100 -11.07 -2.30 -1.57
N GLY A 101 -11.25 -3.60 -1.40
CA GLY A 101 -10.24 -4.63 -1.58
C GLY A 101 -10.54 -5.59 -2.73
N ASP A 102 -11.61 -5.43 -3.50
CA ASP A 102 -11.95 -6.40 -4.56
C ASP A 102 -10.84 -6.60 -5.59
N HIS A 103 -10.06 -5.55 -5.85
CA HIS A 103 -8.89 -5.60 -6.74
C HIS A 103 -7.75 -6.49 -6.23
N LEU A 104 -7.72 -6.83 -4.94
CA LEU A 104 -6.67 -7.65 -4.33
C LEU A 104 -6.56 -9.03 -4.97
N ARG A 105 -7.67 -9.58 -5.48
CA ARG A 105 -7.70 -10.86 -6.23
C ARG A 105 -6.88 -10.83 -7.53
N ASN A 106 -6.66 -9.64 -8.07
CA ASN A 106 -5.88 -9.44 -9.29
C ASN A 106 -4.41 -9.09 -8.99
N VAL A 107 -4.00 -9.07 -7.72
CA VAL A 107 -2.61 -8.82 -7.33
C VAL A 107 -1.84 -10.14 -7.35
N GLY A 108 -0.98 -10.32 -8.35
CA GLY A 108 -0.13 -11.51 -8.49
C GLY A 108 1.13 -11.52 -7.60
N LEU A 109 1.22 -10.65 -6.60
CA LEU A 109 2.37 -10.52 -5.69
C LEU A 109 2.01 -11.05 -4.31
N PRO A 110 2.97 -11.64 -3.56
CA PRO A 110 2.80 -11.92 -2.14
C PRO A 110 2.38 -10.65 -1.38
N MET A 111 1.40 -10.77 -0.50
CA MET A 111 0.85 -9.66 0.28
C MET A 111 0.93 -9.96 1.79
N LEU A 112 1.56 -9.07 2.54
CA LEU A 112 1.59 -9.09 4.00
C LEU A 112 0.66 -8.01 4.58
N PHE A 113 -0.30 -8.42 5.39
CA PHE A 113 -1.22 -7.52 6.10
C PHE A 113 -0.85 -7.42 7.58
N LEU A 114 -0.39 -6.25 8.00
CA LEU A 114 -0.20 -5.90 9.41
C LEU A 114 -1.43 -5.11 9.86
N GLN A 115 -2.43 -5.85 10.34
CA GLN A 115 -3.77 -5.35 10.57
C GLN A 115 -4.14 -5.42 12.06
N GLY A 116 -4.58 -4.29 12.62
CA GLY A 116 -5.03 -4.24 14.01
C GLY A 116 -6.35 -4.99 14.19
N SER A 117 -6.44 -5.83 15.22
CA SER A 117 -7.66 -6.61 15.54
C SER A 117 -8.88 -5.78 15.95
N ARG A 118 -8.69 -4.49 16.20
CA ARG A 118 -9.75 -3.52 16.59
C ARG A 118 -9.93 -2.41 15.54
N ASP A 119 -9.39 -2.58 14.34
CA ASP A 119 -9.51 -1.58 13.28
C ASP A 119 -10.96 -1.52 12.76
N LYS A 120 -11.57 -0.33 12.83
CA LYS A 120 -12.95 -0.10 12.38
C LYS A 120 -13.08 -0.01 10.86
N LEU A 121 -11.96 0.05 10.14
CA LEU A 121 -11.92 0.12 8.67
C LEU A 121 -11.66 -1.24 8.03
N ALA A 122 -11.40 -2.28 8.83
CA ALA A 122 -11.13 -3.62 8.33
C ALA A 122 -11.58 -4.70 9.32
N ASN A 123 -12.67 -5.36 8.97
CA ASN A 123 -13.04 -6.62 9.60
C ASN A 123 -12.10 -7.75 9.13
N LEU A 124 -11.37 -8.37 10.06
CA LEU A 124 -10.39 -9.41 9.75
C LEU A 124 -11.00 -10.65 9.09
N SER A 125 -12.23 -11.02 9.46
CA SER A 125 -12.91 -12.16 8.84
C SER A 125 -13.24 -11.88 7.38
N LEU A 126 -13.72 -10.67 7.07
CA LEU A 126 -13.95 -10.26 5.68
C LEU A 126 -12.66 -10.19 4.87
N LEU A 127 -11.58 -9.70 5.47
CA LEU A 127 -10.27 -9.66 4.82
C LEU A 127 -9.75 -11.08 4.53
N GLY A 128 -9.87 -12.01 5.48
CA GLY A 128 -9.50 -13.41 5.27
C GLY A 128 -10.31 -14.05 4.13
N SER A 129 -11.64 -13.97 4.19
CA SER A 129 -12.51 -14.51 3.14
C SER A 129 -12.27 -13.92 1.74
N LEU A 130 -11.81 -12.67 1.66
CA LEU A 130 -11.43 -12.02 0.41
C LEU A 130 -10.14 -12.61 -0.19
N LEU A 131 -9.20 -13.03 0.64
CA LEU A 131 -7.87 -13.50 0.23
C LEU A 131 -7.80 -15.03 0.05
N ASP A 132 -8.68 -15.78 0.70
CA ASP A 132 -8.72 -17.25 0.66
C ASP A 132 -9.47 -17.83 -0.56
N GLY A 133 -10.10 -16.97 -1.38
CA GLY A 133 -10.88 -17.36 -2.57
C GLY A 133 -10.23 -16.93 -3.87
#